data_AF-A0A0H4W4T6-F1
#
_entry.id   AF-A0A0H4W4T6-F1
#
_cell.length_a   1.000
_cell.length_b   1.000
_cell.length_c   1.000
_cell.angle_alpha   90.00
_cell.angle_beta   90.00
_cell.angle_gamma   90.00
#
_symmetry.space_group_name_H-M   'P 1'
#
loop_
_entity.id
_entity.type
_entity.pdbx_description
1 polymer ?
#
loop_
_entity_poly.entity_id
_entity_poly.type
_entity_poly.pdbx_seq_one_letter_code
_entity_poly.pdbx_strand_id
1 'polypeptide(L)'
;MKKFILSALFLGAIFTAQAQTNLTGTAATVRTVLSMSATEMSRQMYNDLQLNEGQYVKIKALNQARLDKFSEIEKMYANDAQMRDAKIKEVNAQLDQEFAAILTPKQFTAYLEFDGRPVQTSTTTDSSSTSGVMNMNSSTATEAEMKIKDDKIKMESADSKVKIEDNKIKAESAHGEMKMKNDSEKLKTKSVKYKSSPSETKIITPEGKTKVEHDKMKAKTDTSKKKVKN
;
A
#
# COMPACT_ATOMS: atom_id res chain seq x y z
N MET A 1 23.62 0.74 74.30
CA MET A 1 23.22 1.78 73.32
C MET A 1 23.84 1.47 71.95
N LYS A 2 23.03 1.49 70.89
CA LYS A 2 23.40 1.76 69.48
C LYS A 2 24.07 0.65 68.63
N LYS A 3 23.47 -0.54 68.41
CA LYS A 3 23.89 -1.41 67.27
C LYS A 3 22.76 -2.33 66.72
N PHE A 4 21.54 -1.83 66.46
CA PHE A 4 20.51 -2.62 65.75
C PHE A 4 19.53 -1.77 64.91
N ILE A 5 19.98 -0.69 64.27
CA ILE A 5 19.13 0.17 63.42
C ILE A 5 19.74 0.30 62.02
N LEU A 6 20.05 -0.81 61.35
CA LEU A 6 20.51 -0.76 59.95
C LEU A 6 20.21 -2.05 59.18
N SER A 7 19.00 -2.58 59.33
CA SER A 7 18.50 -3.69 58.50
C SER A 7 17.01 -3.52 58.23
N ALA A 8 16.66 -2.36 57.65
CA ALA A 8 15.34 -2.05 57.14
C ALA A 8 15.51 -1.19 55.89
N LEU A 9 16.08 -1.79 54.84
CA LEU A 9 16.13 -1.19 53.50
C LEU A 9 15.87 -2.27 52.45
N PHE A 10 14.76 -2.96 52.63
CA PHE A 10 14.06 -3.68 51.58
C PHE A 10 12.69 -3.02 51.46
N LEU A 11 12.53 -2.05 50.56
CA LEU A 11 11.21 -1.63 50.09
C LEU A 11 11.34 -0.98 48.70
N GLY A 12 11.18 -1.82 47.68
CA GLY A 12 10.41 -1.49 46.48
C GLY A 12 10.83 -0.28 45.66
N ALA A 13 11.93 -0.38 44.92
CA ALA A 13 12.10 0.35 43.66
C ALA A 13 11.81 -0.60 42.49
N ILE A 14 10.57 -1.08 42.40
CA ILE A 14 10.07 -1.59 41.13
C ILE A 14 9.80 -0.34 40.29
N PHE A 15 10.82 0.12 39.58
CA PHE A 15 10.63 1.03 38.46
C PHE A 15 9.82 0.25 37.42
N THR A 16 8.49 0.34 37.48
CA THR A 16 7.67 0.12 36.30
C THR A 16 8.02 1.26 35.36
N ALA A 17 9.01 1.01 34.49
CA ALA A 17 9.19 1.78 33.28
C ALA A 17 7.88 1.66 32.49
N GLN A 18 6.95 2.57 32.75
CA GLN A 18 5.86 2.86 31.86
C GLN A 18 6.55 3.41 30.61
N ALA A 19 6.87 2.52 29.67
CA ALA A 19 7.22 2.90 28.33
C ALA A 19 6.02 3.67 27.79
N GLN A 20 6.02 5.00 27.97
CA GLN A 20 5.23 5.89 27.16
C GLN A 20 5.77 5.72 25.75
N THR A 21 5.23 4.74 25.05
CA THR A 21 5.35 4.64 23.60
C THR A 21 4.73 5.92 23.08
N ASN A 22 5.59 6.90 22.77
CA ASN A 22 5.26 7.98 21.87
C ASN A 22 4.89 7.31 20.56
N LEU A 23 3.59 7.05 20.38
CA LEU A 23 3.02 6.48 19.17
C LEU A 23 3.18 7.55 18.10
N THR A 24 4.23 7.43 17.30
CA THR A 24 4.46 8.28 16.12
C THR A 24 4.11 7.49 14.86
N GLY A 25 3.63 8.18 13.82
CA GLY A 25 3.30 7.55 12.55
C GLY A 25 2.01 6.71 12.57
N THR A 26 2.03 5.54 11.93
CA THR A 26 0.87 4.70 11.61
C THR A 26 -0.02 4.38 12.82
N ALA A 27 0.57 4.19 13.99
CA ALA A 27 -0.18 3.87 15.20
C ALA A 27 -0.94 5.07 15.80
N ALA A 28 -0.48 6.31 15.57
CA ALA A 28 -1.24 7.51 15.93
C ALA A 28 -2.46 7.68 15.01
N THR A 29 -2.28 7.48 13.71
CA THR A 29 -3.38 7.53 12.72
C THR A 29 -4.45 6.49 13.04
N VAL A 30 -4.06 5.27 13.41
CA VAL A 30 -5.01 4.22 13.79
C VAL A 30 -5.81 4.60 15.02
N ARG A 31 -5.21 5.18 16.07
CA ARG A 31 -5.96 5.64 17.23
C ARG A 31 -6.95 6.75 16.91
N THR A 32 -6.57 7.70 16.05
CA THR A 32 -7.50 8.73 15.55
C THR A 32 -8.66 8.10 14.79
N VAL A 33 -8.36 7.14 13.91
CA VAL A 33 -9.39 6.39 13.17
C VAL A 33 -10.32 5.63 14.12
N LEU A 34 -9.80 4.92 15.12
CA LEU A 34 -10.61 4.22 16.13
C LEU A 34 -11.46 5.16 16.99
N SER A 35 -11.04 6.41 17.17
CA SER A 35 -11.80 7.40 17.93
C SER A 35 -13.01 7.96 17.18
N MET A 36 -13.05 7.80 15.85
CA MET A 36 -14.16 8.24 15.01
C MET A 36 -15.10 7.07 14.70
N SER A 37 -16.41 7.33 14.71
CA SER A 37 -17.36 6.31 14.26
C SER A 37 -17.30 6.14 12.74
N ALA A 38 -17.62 4.94 12.24
CA ALA A 38 -17.73 4.68 10.80
C ALA A 38 -18.73 5.62 10.12
N THR A 39 -19.77 6.04 10.85
CA THR A 39 -20.79 6.98 10.33
C THR A 39 -20.23 8.39 10.18
N GLU A 40 -19.43 8.89 11.13
CA GLU A 40 -18.81 10.21 11.05
C GLU A 40 -17.77 10.27 9.94
N MET A 41 -16.90 9.26 9.87
CA MET A 41 -15.89 9.16 8.79
C MET A 41 -16.55 9.14 7.41
N SER A 42 -17.62 8.36 7.26
CA SER A 42 -18.34 8.29 5.99
C SER A 42 -19.07 9.58 5.65
N ARG A 43 -19.56 10.32 6.65
CA ARG A 43 -20.19 11.64 6.45
C ARG A 43 -19.17 12.69 6.01
N GLN A 44 -17.97 12.69 6.60
CA GLN A 44 -16.89 13.56 6.14
C GLN A 44 -16.51 13.22 4.69
N MET A 45 -16.28 11.93 4.41
CA MET A 45 -15.98 11.49 3.05
C MET A 45 -17.09 11.82 2.05
N TYR A 46 -18.36 11.75 2.46
CA TYR A 46 -19.50 12.12 1.62
C TYR A 46 -19.40 13.57 1.14
N ASN A 47 -19.10 14.50 2.05
CA ASN A 47 -18.99 15.92 1.74
C ASN A 47 -17.71 16.22 0.93
N ASP A 48 -16.58 15.65 1.35
CA ASP A 48 -15.27 15.98 0.79
C ASP A 48 -15.05 15.34 -0.59
N LEU A 49 -15.50 14.10 -0.79
CA LEU A 49 -15.35 13.38 -2.06
C LEU A 49 -16.58 13.51 -2.96
N GLN A 50 -17.63 14.23 -2.52
CA GLN A 50 -18.89 14.38 -3.25
C GLN A 50 -19.46 13.02 -3.68
N LEU A 51 -19.56 12.09 -2.72
CA LEU A 51 -19.99 10.71 -2.99
C LEU A 51 -21.46 10.68 -3.41
N ASN A 52 -21.83 9.77 -4.30
CA ASN A 52 -23.24 9.47 -4.53
C ASN A 52 -23.80 8.55 -3.41
N GLU A 53 -25.14 8.46 -3.29
CA GLU A 53 -25.78 7.68 -2.22
C GLU A 53 -25.38 6.19 -2.24
N GLY A 54 -25.21 5.60 -3.42
CA GLY A 54 -24.78 4.20 -3.56
C GLY A 54 -23.32 3.98 -3.11
N GLN A 55 -22.44 4.92 -3.40
CA GLN A 55 -21.05 4.94 -2.94
C GLN A 55 -21.00 5.13 -1.42
N TYR A 56 -21.79 6.06 -0.87
CA TYR A 56 -21.86 6.33 0.55
C TYR A 56 -22.18 5.07 1.38
N VAL A 57 -23.18 4.29 0.96
CA VAL A 57 -23.57 3.06 1.68
C VAL A 57 -22.42 2.05 1.68
N LYS A 58 -21.73 1.88 0.54
CA LYS A 58 -20.57 0.97 0.43
C LYS A 58 -19.38 1.45 1.26
N ILE A 59 -19.06 2.74 1.19
CA ILE A 59 -17.99 3.39 1.95
C ILE A 59 -18.25 3.27 3.45
N LYS A 60 -19.50 3.40 3.90
CA LYS A 60 -19.87 3.18 5.29
C LYS A 60 -19.61 1.75 5.77
N ALA A 61 -19.98 0.76 4.98
CA ALA A 61 -19.69 -0.64 5.29
C ALA A 61 -18.17 -0.88 5.34
N LEU A 62 -17.43 -0.30 4.40
CA LEU A 62 -15.97 -0.42 4.33
C LEU A 62 -15.27 0.24 5.52
N ASN A 63 -15.73 1.43 5.92
CA ASN A 63 -15.23 2.13 7.11
C ASN A 63 -15.53 1.36 8.39
N GLN A 64 -16.68 0.69 8.48
CA GLN A 64 -16.96 -0.20 9.61
C GLN A 64 -15.96 -1.36 9.65
N ALA A 65 -15.75 -2.03 8.52
CA ALA A 65 -14.77 -3.12 8.42
C ALA A 65 -13.34 -2.66 8.73
N ARG A 66 -12.98 -1.42 8.36
CA ARG A 66 -11.70 -0.79 8.71
C ARG A 66 -11.53 -0.69 10.24
N LEU A 67 -12.53 -0.18 10.94
CA LEU A 67 -12.50 -0.05 12.41
C LEU A 67 -12.38 -1.42 13.08
N ASP A 68 -13.15 -2.41 12.60
CA ASP A 68 -13.14 -3.75 13.16
C ASP A 68 -11.76 -4.41 13.01
N LYS A 69 -11.18 -4.36 11.80
CA LYS A 69 -9.84 -4.90 11.52
C LYS A 69 -8.76 -4.20 12.35
N PHE A 70 -8.82 -2.88 12.47
CA PHE A 70 -7.83 -2.14 13.27
C PHE A 70 -7.97 -2.44 14.77
N SER A 71 -9.20 -2.53 15.29
CA SER A 71 -9.43 -2.94 16.68
C SER A 71 -8.88 -4.34 16.96
N GLU A 72 -9.06 -5.26 16.02
CA GLU A 72 -8.52 -6.62 16.12
C GLU A 72 -6.98 -6.61 16.12
N ILE A 73 -6.35 -5.85 15.22
CA ILE A 73 -4.90 -5.71 15.14
C ILE A 73 -4.33 -5.07 16.42
N GLU A 74 -4.97 -4.03 16.95
CA GLU A 74 -4.54 -3.43 18.22
C GLU A 74 -4.61 -4.42 19.39
N LYS A 75 -5.64 -5.28 19.42
CA LYS A 75 -5.77 -6.32 20.45
C LYS A 75 -4.74 -7.43 20.29
N MET A 76 -4.57 -7.96 19.07
CA MET A 76 -3.65 -9.08 18.81
C MET A 76 -2.18 -8.70 18.97
N TYR A 77 -1.82 -7.47 18.59
CA TYR A 77 -0.43 -6.99 18.59
C TYR A 77 -0.22 -5.83 19.58
N ALA A 78 -0.91 -5.87 20.72
CA ALA A 78 -0.78 -4.86 21.76
C ALA A 78 0.68 -4.73 22.26
N ASN A 79 1.38 -5.87 22.37
CA ASN A 79 2.74 -5.97 22.89
C ASN A 79 3.84 -5.92 21.81
N ASP A 80 3.48 -5.98 20.53
CA ASP A 80 4.43 -5.99 19.41
C ASP A 80 4.10 -4.86 18.43
N ALA A 81 4.76 -3.71 18.64
CA ALA A 81 4.53 -2.53 17.82
C ALA A 81 4.95 -2.72 16.35
N GLN A 82 6.01 -3.50 16.08
CA GLN A 82 6.50 -3.68 14.72
C GLN A 82 5.54 -4.54 13.89
N MET A 83 5.07 -5.66 14.47
CA MET A 83 4.07 -6.50 13.82
C MET A 83 2.73 -5.80 13.66
N ARG A 84 2.32 -5.00 14.67
CA ARG A 84 1.11 -4.18 14.59
C ARG A 84 1.17 -3.23 13.40
N ASP A 85 2.25 -2.47 13.26
CA ASP A 85 2.41 -1.50 12.17
C ASP A 85 2.49 -2.17 10.79
N ALA A 86 3.18 -3.32 10.71
CA ALA A 86 3.22 -4.11 9.48
C ALA A 86 1.82 -4.59 9.05
N LYS A 87 1.01 -5.08 10.01
CA LYS A 87 -0.36 -5.53 9.74
C LYS A 87 -1.32 -4.40 9.43
N ILE A 88 -1.18 -3.24 10.09
CA ILE A 88 -1.96 -2.05 9.74
C ILE A 88 -1.67 -1.63 8.29
N LYS A 89 -0.40 -1.63 7.86
CA LYS A 89 -0.03 -1.31 6.47
C LYS A 89 -0.63 -2.29 5.47
N GLU A 90 -0.60 -3.59 5.77
CA GLU A 90 -1.20 -4.62 4.94
C GLU A 90 -2.73 -4.42 4.81
N VAL A 91 -3.43 -4.16 5.92
CA VAL A 91 -4.87 -3.89 5.90
C VAL A 91 -5.20 -2.61 5.16
N ASN A 92 -4.42 -1.55 5.34
CA ASN A 92 -4.58 -0.31 4.56
C ASN A 92 -4.46 -0.58 3.06
N ALA A 93 -3.47 -1.34 2.62
CA ALA A 93 -3.29 -1.67 1.20
C ALA A 93 -4.48 -2.45 0.62
N GLN A 94 -5.08 -3.37 1.39
CA GLN A 94 -6.29 -4.08 0.98
C GLN A 94 -7.50 -3.14 0.90
N LEU A 95 -7.70 -2.32 1.92
CA LEU A 95 -8.80 -1.34 1.93
C LEU A 95 -8.67 -0.34 0.78
N ASP A 96 -7.47 0.11 0.45
CA ASP A 96 -7.23 1.03 -0.67
C ASP A 96 -7.68 0.41 -2.01
N GLN A 97 -7.50 -0.90 -2.21
CA GLN A 97 -8.00 -1.60 -3.40
C GLN A 97 -9.54 -1.64 -3.43
N GLU A 98 -10.16 -1.88 -2.27
CA GLU A 98 -11.62 -1.88 -2.14
C GLU A 98 -12.21 -0.46 -2.35
N PHE A 99 -11.56 0.57 -1.83
CA PHE A 99 -11.90 1.97 -2.08
C PHE A 99 -11.77 2.34 -3.56
N ALA A 100 -10.67 1.94 -4.21
CA ALA A 100 -10.44 2.19 -5.64
C ALA A 100 -11.49 1.52 -6.55
N ALA A 101 -12.12 0.43 -6.12
CA ALA A 101 -13.21 -0.21 -6.86
C ALA A 101 -14.56 0.53 -6.72
N ILE A 102 -14.74 1.33 -5.67
CA ILE A 102 -15.99 2.05 -5.38
C ILE A 102 -15.92 3.52 -5.84
N LEU A 103 -14.75 4.12 -5.69
CA LEU A 103 -14.49 5.53 -5.96
C LEU A 103 -14.03 5.74 -7.40
N THR A 104 -14.37 6.89 -7.97
CA THR A 104 -13.74 7.34 -9.23
C THR A 104 -12.27 7.70 -8.98
N PRO A 105 -11.39 7.72 -10.00
CA PRO A 105 -9.98 8.08 -9.81
C PRO A 105 -9.78 9.42 -9.10
N LYS A 106 -10.58 10.44 -9.45
CA LYS A 106 -10.55 11.76 -8.80
C LYS A 106 -10.91 11.69 -7.31
N GLN A 107 -11.94 10.92 -6.97
CA GLN A 107 -12.38 10.73 -5.58
C GLN A 107 -11.38 9.91 -4.78
N PHE A 108 -10.71 8.94 -5.41
CA PHE A 108 -9.67 8.14 -4.77
C PHE A 108 -8.43 8.98 -4.44
N THR A 109 -8.02 9.90 -5.31
CA THR A 109 -6.98 10.88 -4.99
C THR A 109 -7.35 11.72 -3.77
N ALA A 110 -8.57 12.28 -3.73
CA ALA A 110 -9.05 13.04 -2.58
C ALA A 110 -9.13 12.19 -1.29
N TYR A 111 -9.48 10.90 -1.41
CA TYR A 111 -9.46 9.97 -0.27
C TYR A 111 -8.07 9.81 0.34
N LEU A 112 -7.04 9.65 -0.48
CA LEU A 112 -5.66 9.50 -0.02
C LEU A 112 -5.21 10.76 0.75
N GLU A 113 -5.52 11.95 0.22
CA GLU A 113 -5.28 13.23 0.90
C GLU A 113 -6.01 13.32 2.24
N PHE A 114 -7.29 12.92 2.27
CA PHE A 114 -8.11 12.88 3.49
C PHE A 114 -7.50 11.97 4.56
N ASP A 115 -6.93 10.82 4.18
CA ASP A 115 -6.32 9.87 5.10
C ASP A 115 -4.92 10.32 5.59
N GLY A 116 -4.49 11.54 5.26
CA GLY A 116 -3.19 12.10 5.63
C GLY A 116 -2.02 11.41 4.94
N ARG A 117 -2.30 10.57 3.94
CA ARG A 117 -1.30 9.95 3.09
C ARG A 117 -1.12 10.91 1.93
N PRO A 118 -0.01 11.69 1.86
CA PRO A 118 0.20 12.54 0.72
C PRO A 118 0.10 11.64 -0.50
N VAL A 119 -0.89 11.90 -1.35
CA VAL A 119 -0.81 11.42 -2.70
C VAL A 119 0.54 11.95 -3.16
N GLN A 120 1.45 11.09 -3.58
CA GLN A 120 2.61 11.55 -4.34
C GLN A 120 2.12 11.96 -5.75
N THR A 121 1.15 12.87 -5.79
CA THR A 121 0.85 13.76 -6.91
C THR A 121 1.83 14.90 -6.79
N SER A 122 2.98 14.73 -7.42
CA SER A 122 3.91 15.83 -7.67
C SER A 122 3.27 16.79 -8.68
N THR A 123 2.45 17.72 -8.22
CA THR A 123 2.12 18.93 -8.98
C THR A 123 2.43 20.15 -8.11
N THR A 124 3.64 20.68 -8.28
CA THR A 124 3.90 22.11 -8.08
C THR A 124 3.34 22.85 -9.28
N THR A 125 2.52 23.86 -9.06
CA THR A 125 2.74 25.19 -9.65
C THR A 125 2.04 26.24 -8.78
N ASP A 126 2.88 27.01 -8.08
CA ASP A 126 2.76 28.38 -7.60
C ASP A 126 1.41 28.94 -7.13
N SER A 127 1.35 29.30 -5.84
CA SER A 127 1.28 30.72 -5.43
C SER A 127 1.47 30.89 -3.91
N SER A 128 2.64 31.41 -3.54
CA SER A 128 2.86 32.49 -2.56
C SER A 128 1.87 32.65 -1.38
N SER A 129 2.29 32.25 -0.17
CA SER A 129 2.42 33.19 0.98
C SER A 129 3.01 32.52 2.23
N THR A 130 4.26 32.90 2.51
CA THR A 130 4.76 33.41 3.81
C THR A 130 4.65 32.54 5.09
N SER A 131 5.85 32.13 5.52
CA SER A 131 6.34 31.99 6.91
C SER A 131 5.98 30.73 7.71
N GLY A 132 6.99 29.87 7.87
CA GLY A 132 6.98 28.78 8.85
C GLY A 132 8.17 27.84 8.70
N VAL A 133 9.36 28.33 9.02
CA VAL A 133 10.61 27.55 9.14
C VAL A 133 10.40 26.35 10.07
N MET A 134 10.72 25.13 9.63
CA MET A 134 11.63 24.21 10.35
C MET A 134 12.31 23.22 9.40
N ASN A 135 13.62 23.45 9.33
CA ASN A 135 14.71 22.57 8.95
C ASN A 135 14.58 21.12 9.47
N MET A 136 14.71 20.13 8.59
CA MET A 136 15.24 18.82 8.99
C MET A 136 16.05 18.21 7.85
N ASN A 137 17.36 18.28 8.04
CA ASN A 137 18.40 17.62 7.28
C ASN A 137 18.32 16.09 7.49
N SER A 138 18.19 15.33 6.40
CA SER A 138 18.40 13.88 6.37
C SER A 138 18.97 13.49 5.00
N SER A 139 20.29 13.56 4.94
CA SER A 139 21.15 13.09 3.86
C SER A 139 21.03 11.58 3.62
N THR A 140 20.52 11.21 2.44
CA THR A 140 21.14 10.38 1.38
C THR A 140 20.04 9.87 0.44
N ALA A 141 19.45 10.81 -0.31
CA ALA A 141 18.52 10.47 -1.38
C ALA A 141 19.33 10.06 -2.62
N THR A 142 19.29 8.78 -2.97
CA THR A 142 19.51 8.35 -4.36
C THR A 142 18.47 9.06 -5.22
N GLU A 143 18.90 9.97 -6.09
CA GLU A 143 18.06 10.76 -6.99
C GLU A 143 17.16 9.85 -7.84
N ALA A 144 15.90 9.72 -7.44
CA ALA A 144 14.85 9.23 -8.31
C ALA A 144 14.26 10.45 -9.04
N GLU A 145 14.59 10.60 -10.33
CA GLU A 145 13.98 11.62 -11.18
C GLU A 145 12.55 11.20 -11.56
N MET A 146 11.57 12.02 -11.20
CA MET A 146 10.18 11.86 -11.64
C MET A 146 9.85 12.94 -12.69
N LYS A 147 9.33 12.52 -13.85
CA LYS A 147 8.93 13.39 -14.97
C LYS A 147 7.46 13.15 -15.29
N ILE A 148 6.64 14.20 -15.27
CA ILE A 148 5.21 14.18 -15.58
C ILE A 148 4.97 15.06 -16.81
N LYS A 149 4.30 14.52 -17.83
CA LYS A 149 3.84 15.25 -19.03
C LYS A 149 2.53 14.61 -19.51
N ASP A 150 1.49 15.41 -19.76
CA ASP A 150 0.27 15.00 -20.49
C ASP A 150 -0.27 13.62 -20.09
N ASP A 151 -0.76 13.48 -18.85
CA ASP A 151 -1.33 12.24 -18.27
C ASP A 151 -0.39 11.03 -18.22
N LYS A 152 0.92 11.28 -18.40
CA LYS A 152 1.97 10.28 -18.31
C LYS A 152 2.90 10.57 -17.13
N ILE A 153 2.96 9.62 -16.22
CA ILE A 153 3.90 9.64 -15.09
C ILE A 153 5.08 8.75 -15.47
N LYS A 154 6.29 9.29 -15.42
CA LYS A 154 7.54 8.52 -15.57
C LYS A 154 8.37 8.71 -14.31
N MET A 155 8.63 7.62 -13.59
CA MET A 155 9.57 7.59 -12.47
C MET A 155 10.82 6.82 -12.91
N GLU A 156 12.00 7.41 -12.73
CA GLU A 156 13.27 6.81 -13.08
C GLU A 156 14.22 6.93 -11.89
N SER A 157 14.69 5.79 -11.41
CA SER A 157 15.75 5.66 -10.41
C SER A 157 16.95 4.97 -11.08
N ALA A 158 18.10 4.94 -10.41
CA ALA A 158 19.33 4.34 -10.96
C ALA A 158 19.12 2.96 -11.61
N ASP A 159 18.29 2.10 -10.99
CA ASP A 159 18.12 0.70 -11.43
C ASP A 159 16.69 0.33 -11.85
N SER A 160 15.73 1.26 -11.72
CA SER A 160 14.32 0.97 -11.95
C SER A 160 13.57 2.14 -12.59
N LYS A 161 12.67 1.82 -13.51
CA LYS A 161 11.89 2.78 -14.30
C LYS A 161 10.43 2.36 -14.35
N VAL A 162 9.55 3.24 -13.89
CA VAL A 162 8.10 3.04 -13.94
C VAL A 162 7.47 4.09 -14.85
N LYS A 163 6.54 3.67 -15.71
CA LYS A 163 5.75 4.53 -16.57
C LYS A 163 4.27 4.19 -16.38
N ILE A 164 3.46 5.18 -16.07
CA ILE A 164 2.01 5.07 -15.93
C ILE A 164 1.40 6.00 -16.97
N GLU A 165 0.54 5.43 -17.81
CA GLU A 165 -0.34 6.10 -18.78
C GLU A 165 -1.77 5.61 -18.45
N ASP A 166 -2.83 6.36 -18.79
CA ASP A 166 -4.23 6.14 -18.35
C ASP A 166 -4.68 4.67 -18.23
N ASN A 167 -4.27 3.82 -19.18
CA ASN A 167 -4.64 2.42 -19.26
C ASN A 167 -3.44 1.47 -19.38
N LYS A 168 -2.25 1.94 -19.00
CA LYS A 168 -1.01 1.19 -19.18
C LYS A 168 0.03 1.50 -18.12
N ILE A 169 0.42 0.48 -17.38
CA ILE A 169 1.51 0.52 -16.43
C ILE A 169 2.68 -0.28 -17.01
N LYS A 170 3.88 0.29 -16.98
CA LYS A 170 5.12 -0.39 -17.37
C LYS A 170 6.17 -0.16 -16.28
N ALA A 171 6.63 -1.24 -15.66
CA ALA A 171 7.75 -1.21 -14.72
C ALA A 171 8.93 -1.99 -15.32
N GLU A 172 10.13 -1.42 -15.27
CA GLU A 172 11.39 -2.04 -15.66
C GLU A 172 12.34 -1.97 -14.47
N SER A 173 13.02 -3.07 -14.19
CA SER A 173 14.10 -3.17 -13.21
C SER A 173 15.22 -4.04 -13.75
N ALA A 174 16.35 -4.10 -13.05
CA ALA A 174 17.43 -5.05 -13.35
C ALA A 174 16.98 -6.53 -13.38
N HIS A 175 15.86 -6.87 -12.71
CA HIS A 175 15.35 -8.24 -12.59
C HIS A 175 14.24 -8.59 -13.59
N GLY A 176 13.63 -7.60 -14.24
CA GLY A 176 12.59 -7.85 -15.22
C GLY A 176 11.75 -6.63 -15.63
N GLU A 177 10.91 -6.86 -16.64
CA GLU A 177 9.93 -5.91 -17.19
C GLU A 177 8.52 -6.43 -16.92
N MET A 178 7.68 -5.62 -16.27
CA MET A 178 6.24 -5.83 -16.13
C MET A 178 5.49 -4.79 -16.97
N LYS A 179 4.46 -5.23 -17.69
CA LYS A 179 3.55 -4.36 -18.44
C LYS A 179 2.12 -4.80 -18.21
N MET A 180 1.29 -3.90 -17.72
CA MET A 180 -0.16 -4.05 -17.69
C MET A 180 -0.76 -3.08 -18.70
N LYS A 181 -1.68 -3.54 -19.55
CA LYS A 181 -2.45 -2.69 -20.46
C LYS A 181 -3.87 -3.21 -20.54
N ASN A 182 -4.86 -2.43 -20.10
CA ASN A 182 -6.24 -2.88 -19.92
C ASN A 182 -6.24 -4.22 -19.12
N ASP A 183 -6.94 -5.24 -19.61
CA ASP A 183 -7.00 -6.59 -19.03
C ASP A 183 -5.84 -7.51 -19.44
N SER A 184 -4.77 -6.97 -20.02
CA SER A 184 -3.61 -7.75 -20.44
C SER A 184 -2.41 -7.49 -19.55
N GLU A 185 -1.78 -8.56 -19.10
CA GLU A 185 -0.58 -8.54 -18.27
C GLU A 185 0.59 -9.21 -18.99
N LYS A 186 1.78 -8.64 -18.89
CA LYS A 186 3.01 -9.23 -19.39
C LYS A 186 4.10 -9.08 -18.36
N LEU A 187 4.77 -10.17 -18.04
CA LEU A 187 5.97 -10.18 -17.21
C LEU A 187 7.10 -10.82 -18.01
N LYS A 188 8.29 -10.21 -17.98
CA LYS A 188 9.51 -10.77 -18.56
C LYS A 188 10.61 -10.67 -17.52
N THR A 189 11.12 -11.81 -17.09
CA THR A 189 12.35 -11.92 -16.33
C THR A 189 13.42 -12.58 -17.20
N LYS A 190 14.62 -12.78 -16.65
CA LYS A 190 15.71 -13.48 -17.35
C LYS A 190 15.32 -14.91 -17.74
N SER A 191 14.52 -15.59 -16.92
CA SER A 191 14.14 -16.99 -17.11
C SER A 191 12.72 -17.17 -17.63
N VAL A 192 11.78 -16.28 -17.28
CA VAL A 192 10.36 -16.50 -17.54
C VAL A 192 9.76 -15.34 -18.34
N LYS A 193 9.00 -15.67 -19.39
CA LYS A 193 8.11 -14.73 -20.06
C LYS A 193 6.68 -15.18 -19.88
N TYR A 194 5.91 -14.37 -19.18
CA TYR A 194 4.48 -14.54 -18.96
C TYR A 194 3.71 -13.48 -19.75
N LYS A 195 2.60 -13.89 -20.36
CA LYS A 195 1.64 -13.01 -21.01
C LYS A 195 0.24 -13.54 -20.72
N SER A 196 -0.61 -12.74 -20.12
CA SER A 196 -2.03 -13.01 -19.98
C SER A 196 -2.85 -11.94 -20.72
N SER A 197 -3.97 -12.39 -21.26
CA SER A 197 -5.00 -11.58 -21.91
C SER A 197 -6.33 -12.33 -21.79
N PRO A 198 -7.49 -11.67 -21.97
CA PRO A 198 -8.80 -12.30 -21.77
C PRO A 198 -9.04 -13.60 -22.54
N SER A 199 -8.37 -13.78 -23.68
CA SER A 199 -8.51 -14.96 -24.55
C SER A 199 -7.34 -15.95 -24.47
N GLU A 200 -6.20 -15.56 -23.88
CA GLU A 200 -4.98 -16.36 -23.92
C GLU A 200 -4.07 -16.09 -22.73
N THR A 201 -3.60 -17.17 -22.09
CA THR A 201 -2.45 -17.14 -21.17
C THR A 201 -1.29 -17.93 -21.74
N LYS A 202 -0.09 -17.34 -21.74
CA LYS A 202 1.13 -17.92 -22.27
C LYS A 202 2.28 -17.78 -21.29
N ILE A 203 2.92 -18.90 -21.00
CA ILE A 203 4.10 -18.99 -20.14
C ILE A 203 5.24 -19.59 -20.98
N ILE A 204 6.38 -18.93 -20.98
CA ILE A 204 7.61 -19.40 -21.61
C ILE A 204 8.66 -19.48 -20.51
N THR A 205 9.13 -20.69 -20.23
CA THR A 205 10.25 -20.98 -19.34
C THR A 205 11.40 -21.55 -20.17
N PRO A 206 12.61 -21.73 -19.60
CA PRO A 206 13.69 -22.43 -20.30
C PRO A 206 13.34 -23.89 -20.60
N GLU A 207 12.40 -24.47 -19.86
CA GLU A 207 11.97 -25.87 -19.98
C GLU A 207 10.88 -26.07 -21.04
N GLY A 208 10.19 -25.00 -21.45
CA GLY A 208 9.18 -25.09 -22.48
C GLY A 208 8.23 -23.90 -22.59
N LYS A 209 7.21 -24.09 -23.42
CA LYS A 209 6.17 -23.11 -23.71
C LYS A 209 4.80 -23.70 -23.44
N THR A 210 4.05 -23.10 -22.53
CA THR A 210 2.66 -23.44 -22.24
C THR A 210 1.76 -22.31 -22.73
N LYS A 211 0.72 -22.66 -23.47
CA LYS A 211 -0.30 -21.73 -23.99
C LYS A 211 -1.68 -22.29 -23.71
N VAL A 212 -2.55 -21.48 -23.13
CA VAL A 212 -3.94 -21.81 -22.79
C VAL A 212 -4.86 -20.83 -23.52
N GLU A 213 -5.81 -21.33 -24.32
CA GLU A 213 -6.84 -20.54 -25.04
C GLU A 213 -8.17 -21.28 -24.91
N HIS A 214 -9.24 -20.64 -24.39
CA HIS A 214 -10.63 -21.14 -24.45
C HIS A 214 -10.76 -22.69 -24.41
N ASP A 215 -10.39 -23.30 -23.28
CA ASP A 215 -10.36 -24.75 -23.00
C ASP A 215 -9.28 -25.61 -23.68
N LYS A 216 -8.37 -25.02 -24.45
CA LYS A 216 -7.26 -25.73 -25.10
C LYS A 216 -5.94 -25.39 -24.43
N MET A 217 -5.28 -26.40 -23.86
CA MET A 217 -3.92 -26.31 -23.37
C MET A 217 -2.94 -26.89 -24.40
N LYS A 218 -1.92 -26.12 -24.78
CA LYS A 218 -0.81 -26.54 -25.63
C LYS A 218 0.50 -26.37 -24.85
N ALA A 219 1.12 -27.48 -24.47
CA ALA A 219 2.46 -27.50 -23.91
C ALA A 219 3.47 -27.97 -24.97
N LYS A 220 4.61 -27.29 -25.06
CA LYS A 220 5.78 -27.70 -25.83
C LYS A 220 6.99 -27.68 -24.91
N THR A 221 7.43 -28.84 -24.45
CA THR A 221 8.71 -29.03 -23.79
C THR A 221 9.79 -29.25 -24.86
N ASP A 222 11.00 -28.74 -24.64
CA ASP A 222 12.13 -28.97 -25.56
C ASP A 222 12.58 -30.46 -25.56
N THR A 223 12.13 -31.23 -24.59
CA THR A 223 12.14 -32.70 -24.61
C THR A 223 10.79 -33.23 -25.14
N SER A 224 10.79 -33.59 -26.42
CA SER A 224 9.79 -34.47 -27.08
C SER A 224 8.35 -33.93 -27.23
N LYS A 225 7.94 -33.69 -28.48
CA LYS A 225 6.57 -33.33 -28.90
C LYS A 225 5.52 -34.35 -28.42
N LYS A 226 4.91 -34.17 -27.25
CA LYS A 226 3.74 -34.97 -26.82
C LYS A 226 2.46 -34.13 -26.96
N LYS A 227 1.68 -34.42 -28.01
CA LYS A 227 0.30 -33.91 -28.17
C LYS A 227 -0.58 -34.68 -27.18
N VAL A 228 -1.06 -34.04 -26.12
CA VAL A 228 -2.18 -34.55 -25.33
C VAL A 228 -3.44 -33.94 -25.95
N LYS A 229 -4.31 -34.79 -26.52
CA LYS A 229 -5.69 -34.44 -26.87
C LYS A 229 -6.51 -34.67 -25.59
N ASN A 230 -7.20 -33.64 -25.11
CA ASN A 230 -8.42 -33.86 -24.33
C ASN A 230 -9.51 -34.41 -25.25
#